data_AF-A0A359MYZ4-F1
#
_entry.id   AF-A0A359MYZ4-F1
#
_cell.length_a   1.000
_cell.length_b   1.000
_cell.length_c   1.000
_cell.angle_alpha   90.00
_cell.angle_beta   90.00
_cell.angle_gamma   90.00
#
_symmetry.space_group_name_H-M   'P 1'
#
loop_
_entity.id
_entity.type
_entity.pdbx_description
1 polymer ?
#
loop_
_entity_poly.entity_id
_entity_poly.type
_entity_poly.pdbx_seq_one_letter_code
_entity_poly.pdbx_strand_id
1 'polypeptide(L)'
;MGCPFFDEKSYFEIYKIKSRNENKPLSVVVKNFKELEKITNLNISQINFLKEYSHPFTILTSIKENFILPSFLDKNIYNKVAFRV
;
A
#
# COMPACT_ATOMS: atom_id res chain seq x y z
N MET A 1 -6.80 12.33 2.95
CA MET A 1 -7.59 11.36 3.73
C MET A 1 -6.76 10.09 3.89
N GLY A 2 -6.73 9.52 5.08
CA GLY A 2 -6.05 8.27 5.41
C GLY A 2 -6.61 7.71 6.71
N CYS A 3 -6.45 6.42 6.93
CA CYS A 3 -6.87 5.73 8.14
C CYS A 3 -5.79 4.70 8.54
N PRO A 4 -5.83 4.19 9.79
CA PRO A 4 -5.01 3.04 10.16
C PRO A 4 -5.26 1.84 9.23
N PHE A 5 -4.20 1.10 8.91
CA PHE A 5 -4.25 0.01 7.94
C PHE A 5 -5.18 -1.15 8.37
N PHE A 6 -5.35 -1.37 9.67
CA PHE A 6 -6.20 -2.42 10.24
C PHE A 6 -7.59 -1.92 10.68
N ASP A 7 -7.96 -0.67 10.37
CA ASP A 7 -9.26 -0.11 10.73
C ASP A 7 -10.26 -0.23 9.57
N GLU A 8 -11.04 -1.30 9.60
CA GLU A 8 -12.08 -1.62 8.61
C GLU A 8 -13.13 -0.51 8.47
N LYS A 9 -13.59 0.05 9.58
CA LYS A 9 -14.66 1.05 9.57
C LYS A 9 -14.21 2.31 8.84
N SER A 10 -13.04 2.83 9.21
CA SER A 10 -12.50 4.03 8.58
C SER A 10 -12.10 3.78 7.12
N TYR A 11 -11.69 2.56 6.77
CA TYR A 11 -11.41 2.16 5.40
C TYR A 11 -12.64 2.34 4.49
N PHE A 12 -13.80 1.79 4.87
CA PHE A 12 -15.03 1.93 4.07
C PHE A 12 -15.58 3.36 4.05
N GLU A 13 -15.40 4.14 5.12
CA GLU A 13 -15.76 5.56 5.13
C GLU A 13 -14.97 6.36 4.08
N ILE A 14 -13.69 6.03 3.82
CA ILE A 14 -12.92 6.68 2.75
C ILE A 14 -13.57 6.41 1.38
N TYR A 15 -14.04 5.20 1.10
CA TYR A 15 -14.72 4.89 -0.18
C TYR A 15 -16.01 5.67 -0.33
N LYS A 16 -16.81 5.73 0.74
CA LYS A 16 -18.07 6.47 0.79
C LYS A 16 -17.85 7.96 0.52
N ILE A 17 -16.94 8.60 1.27
CA ILE A 17 -16.63 10.03 1.12
C ILE A 17 -16.09 10.33 -0.28
N LYS A 18 -15.25 9.46 -0.84
CA LYS A 18 -14.66 9.65 -2.17
C LYS A 18 -15.59 9.22 -3.31
N SER A 19 -16.76 8.66 -3.03
CA SER A 19 -17.63 8.01 -4.00
C SER A 19 -16.85 7.06 -4.93
N ARG A 20 -15.93 6.27 -4.33
CA ARG A 20 -14.97 5.43 -5.06
C ARG A 20 -15.50 4.00 -5.18
N ASN A 21 -15.21 3.36 -6.30
CA ASN A 21 -15.43 1.93 -6.47
C ASN A 21 -14.42 1.10 -5.65
N GLU A 22 -14.90 0.16 -4.84
CA GLU A 22 -14.11 -0.71 -3.96
C GLU A 22 -13.13 -1.65 -4.69
N ASN A 23 -13.37 -1.92 -5.99
CA ASN A 23 -12.44 -2.66 -6.85
C ASN A 23 -11.17 -1.86 -7.19
N LYS A 24 -11.10 -0.57 -6.81
CA LYS A 24 -9.92 0.26 -7.02
C LYS A 24 -9.19 0.45 -5.68
N PRO A 25 -8.07 -0.25 -5.42
CA PRO A 25 -7.41 -0.22 -4.12
C PRO A 25 -7.02 1.19 -3.70
N LEU A 26 -6.98 1.42 -2.39
CA LEU A 26 -6.42 2.64 -1.81
C LEU A 26 -4.89 2.53 -1.76
N SER A 27 -4.22 3.67 -1.87
CA SER A 27 -2.77 3.73 -1.67
C SER A 27 -2.42 3.50 -0.20
N VAL A 28 -1.33 2.77 0.06
CA VAL A 28 -0.81 2.52 1.40
C VAL A 28 0.38 3.44 1.67
N VAL A 29 0.38 4.07 2.85
CA VAL A 29 1.51 4.86 3.32
C VAL A 29 2.28 4.05 4.34
N VAL A 30 3.59 3.94 4.17
CA VAL A 30 4.50 3.25 5.09
C VAL A 30 5.47 4.24 5.72
N LYS A 31 6.03 3.92 6.88
CA LYS A 31 6.86 4.85 7.66
C LYS A 31 8.24 5.10 7.03
N ASN A 32 8.80 4.10 6.35
CA ASN A 32 10.15 4.12 5.80
C ASN A 32 10.37 2.97 4.80
N PHE A 33 11.50 3.01 4.09
CA PHE A 33 11.89 1.98 3.13
C PHE A 33 12.06 0.58 3.74
N LYS A 34 12.37 0.46 5.03
CA LYS A 34 12.47 -0.85 5.72
C LYS A 34 11.11 -1.51 5.85
N GLU A 35 10.06 -0.73 6.12
CA GLU A 35 8.69 -1.22 6.12
C GLU A 35 8.21 -1.56 4.71
N LEU A 36 8.54 -0.72 3.72
CA LEU A 36 8.27 -1.01 2.31
C LEU A 36 8.88 -2.36 1.87
N GLU A 37 10.14 -2.61 2.20
CA GLU A 37 10.86 -3.86 1.92
C GLU A 37 10.23 -5.07 2.65
N LYS A 38 9.72 -4.87 3.86
CA LYS A 38 9.04 -5.93 4.62
C LYS A 38 7.74 -6.37 3.94
N ILE A 39 6.97 -5.43 3.40
CA ILE A 39 5.61 -5.65 2.90
C ILE A 39 5.59 -6.06 1.41
N THR A 40 6.53 -5.56 0.61
CA THR A 40 6.47 -5.66 -0.87
C THR A 40 7.52 -6.62 -1.43
N ASN A 41 7.33 -7.09 -2.67
CA ASN A 41 8.29 -7.93 -3.39
C ASN A 41 9.50 -7.15 -3.96
N LEU A 42 9.73 -5.90 -3.52
CA LEU A 42 10.88 -5.13 -3.96
C LEU A 42 12.18 -5.75 -3.44
N ASN A 43 13.16 -5.90 -4.34
CA ASN A 43 14.48 -6.36 -3.96
C ASN A 43 15.36 -5.20 -3.45
N ILE A 44 16.50 -5.54 -2.83
CA ILE A 44 17.42 -4.57 -2.21
C ILE A 44 17.91 -3.53 -3.23
N SER A 45 18.19 -3.93 -4.48
CA SER A 45 18.64 -3.01 -5.53
C SER A 45 17.55 -1.97 -5.87
N GLN A 46 16.30 -2.41 -6.00
CA GLN A 46 15.15 -1.52 -6.22
C GLN A 46 14.92 -0.59 -5.03
N ILE A 47 15.01 -1.10 -3.80
CA ILE A 47 14.90 -0.28 -2.59
C ILE A 47 16.01 0.79 -2.54
N ASN A 48 17.24 0.44 -2.90
CA ASN A 48 18.35 1.40 -2.93
C ASN A 48 18.17 2.46 -4.03
N PHE A 49 17.70 2.08 -5.22
CA PHE A 49 17.31 3.05 -6.25
C PHE A 49 16.25 4.05 -5.74
N LEU A 50 15.23 3.56 -5.03
CA LEU A 50 14.14 4.40 -4.52
C LEU A 50 14.59 5.39 -3.42
N LYS A 51 15.61 5.04 -2.62
CA LYS A 51 16.17 5.95 -1.60
C LYS A 51 16.81 7.19 -2.21
N GLU A 52 17.45 7.03 -3.37
CA GLU A 52 18.13 8.11 -4.10
C GLU A 52 17.17 8.89 -5.02
N TYR A 53 15.95 8.40 -5.21
CA TYR A 53 14.99 9.02 -6.11
C TYR A 53 14.40 10.31 -5.53
N SER A 54 14.19 11.31 -6.39
CA SER A 54 13.67 12.62 -5.97
C SER A 54 12.24 12.50 -5.42
N HIS A 55 12.02 13.00 -4.21
CA HIS A 55 10.71 12.98 -3.55
C HIS A 55 9.86 14.19 -3.96
N PRO A 56 8.50 14.11 -3.92
CA PRO A 56 7.69 12.96 -3.54
C PRO A 56 7.34 12.05 -4.73
N PHE A 57 7.23 10.74 -4.47
CA PHE A 57 6.80 9.76 -5.48
C PHE A 57 5.84 8.71 -4.87
N THR A 58 5.28 7.87 -5.74
CA THR A 58 4.42 6.74 -5.37
C THR A 58 4.81 5.55 -6.23
N ILE A 59 4.92 4.38 -5.61
CA ILE A 59 5.42 3.15 -6.24
C ILE A 59 4.26 2.20 -6.43
N LEU A 60 4.01 1.73 -7.66
CA LEU A 60 3.11 0.61 -7.88
C LEU A 60 3.91 -0.69 -7.79
N THR A 61 3.62 -1.53 -6.79
CA THR A 61 4.31 -2.81 -6.60
C THR A 61 3.40 -3.86 -5.98
N SER A 62 3.87 -5.10 -5.96
CA SER A 62 3.15 -6.24 -5.38
C SER A 62 3.51 -6.45 -3.92
N ILE A 63 2.51 -6.86 -3.15
CA ILE A 63 2.66 -7.30 -1.76
C ILE A 63 3.28 -8.72 -1.75
N LYS A 64 4.12 -9.03 -0.76
CA LYS A 64 4.66 -10.38 -0.60
C LYS A 64 3.54 -11.39 -0.35
N GLU A 65 3.65 -12.59 -0.92
CA GLU A 65 2.65 -13.65 -0.76
C GLU A 65 2.41 -14.04 0.70
N ASN A 66 3.46 -13.95 1.53
CA ASN A 66 3.41 -14.27 2.95
C ASN A 66 3.03 -13.08 3.86
N PHE A 67 2.76 -11.90 3.30
CA PHE A 67 2.30 -10.76 4.09
C PHE A 67 0.82 -10.94 4.47
N ILE A 68 0.52 -10.78 5.76
CA ILE A 68 -0.85 -10.92 6.27
C ILE A 68 -1.60 -9.61 6.02
N LEU A 69 -2.53 -9.66 5.08
CA LEU A 69 -3.48 -8.57 4.85
C LEU A 69 -4.64 -8.61 5.87
N PRO A 70 -5.17 -7.45 6.29
CA PRO A 70 -6.44 -7.38 6.99
C PRO A 70 -7.54 -8.16 6.26
N SER A 71 -8.40 -8.84 7.00
CA SER A 71 -9.42 -9.76 6.44
C SER A 71 -10.42 -9.09 5.49
N PHE A 72 -10.65 -7.79 5.64
CA PHE A 72 -11.55 -7.01 4.81
C PHE A 72 -10.92 -6.55 3.48
N LEU A 73 -9.62 -6.79 3.27
CA LEU A 73 -8.95 -6.50 2.01
C LEU A 73 -8.93 -7.74 1.12
N ASP A 74 -9.50 -7.62 -0.08
CA ASP A 74 -9.44 -8.68 -1.08
C ASP A 74 -8.01 -8.80 -1.64
N LYS A 75 -7.39 -9.97 -1.45
CA LYS A 75 -6.05 -10.28 -1.97
C LYS A 75 -5.94 -10.15 -3.49
N ASN A 76 -7.02 -10.43 -4.23
CA ASN A 76 -7.03 -10.31 -5.69
C ASN A 76 -6.98 -8.83 -6.13
N ILE A 77 -7.60 -7.94 -5.36
CA ILE A 77 -7.58 -6.49 -5.60
C ILE A 77 -6.26 -5.88 -5.10
N TYR A 78 -5.75 -6.35 -3.96
CA TYR A 78 -4.53 -5.84 -3.31
C TYR A 78 -3.25 -6.58 -3.74
N ASN A 79 -3.26 -7.27 -4.89
CA ASN A 79 -2.07 -7.92 -5.44
C ASN A 79 -1.02 -6.94 -6.00
N LYS A 80 -1.47 -5.76 -6.45
CA LYS A 80 -0.66 -4.62 -6.92
C LYS A 80 -1.24 -3.35 -6.32
N VAL A 81 -0.45 -2.69 -5.49
CA VAL A 81 -0.89 -1.57 -4.66
C VAL A 81 0.08 -0.41 -4.81
N ALA A 82 -0.47 0.80 -4.77
CA ALA A 82 0.30 2.03 -4.76
C ALA A 82 0.82 2.30 -3.34
N PHE A 83 2.14 2.33 -3.16
CA PHE A 83 2.81 2.63 -1.91
C PHE A 83 3.46 4.01 -1.94
N ARG A 84 3.39 4.71 -0.82
CA ARG A 84 4.14 5.94 -0.57
C ARG A 84 4.94 5.78 0.72
N VAL A 85 6.22 6.11 0.67
CA VAL A 85 7.12 6.17 1.82
C VAL A 85 7.13 7.59 2.37
#